data_AF-A0AAD5IBK1-F1
#
_entry.id   AF-A0AAD5IBK1-F1
#
_cell.length_a   1.000
_cell.length_b   1.000
_cell.length_c   1.000
_cell.angle_alpha   90.00
_cell.angle_beta   90.00
_cell.angle_gamma   90.00
#
_symmetry.space_group_name_H-M   'P 1'
#
loop_
_entity.id
_entity.type
_entity.pdbx_description
1 polymer ?
#
loop_
_entity_poly.entity_id
_entity_poly.type
_entity_poly.pdbx_seq_one_letter_code
_entity_poly.pdbx_strand_id
1 'polypeptide(L)'
;MKVTEQWKKQLSKIAKDLEELKKGKTSEEWDPLKKFYAPFSEEVRKAVLPKNLRMLQEKYSGLTDPRDHLELFYQQMEVQHASKIAMCRLFPMTFDGVARNWFRKLSPGSITSFSQLTKEFVAQFQGAIPPRKDPFVLQYIRQESGETLRDYLERYHAEVIDMGVFNEKETLTNFGRTCARELYGIH
;
A
#
# COMPACT_ATOMS: atom_id res chain seq x y z
N MET A 1 42.20 -22.57 -17.41
CA MET A 1 42.82 -22.23 -16.11
C MET A 1 42.61 -20.79 -15.63
N LYS A 2 42.34 -19.78 -16.47
CA LYS A 2 42.14 -18.39 -16.00
C LYS A 2 40.79 -18.12 -15.32
N VAL A 3 39.72 -18.77 -15.79
CA VAL A 3 38.35 -18.58 -15.28
C VAL A 3 38.19 -19.04 -13.83
N THR A 4 38.87 -20.13 -13.44
CA THR A 4 38.82 -20.70 -12.09
C THR A 4 39.48 -19.80 -11.05
N GLU A 5 40.55 -19.09 -11.42
CA GLU A 5 41.25 -18.16 -10.51
C GLU A 5 40.50 -16.85 -10.33
N GLN A 6 39.78 -16.40 -11.36
CA GLN A 6 38.96 -15.21 -11.27
C GLN A 6 37.76 -15.41 -10.35
N TRP A 7 37.11 -16.58 -10.42
CA TRP A 7 35.97 -16.90 -9.56
C TRP A 7 36.37 -17.06 -8.09
N LYS A 8 37.53 -17.67 -7.81
CA LYS A 8 38.09 -17.74 -6.45
C LYS A 8 38.38 -16.36 -5.85
N LYS A 9 38.93 -15.44 -6.64
CA LYS A 9 39.16 -14.04 -6.21
C LYS A 9 37.85 -13.30 -5.91
N GLN A 10 36.82 -13.49 -6.75
CA GLN A 10 35.51 -12.89 -6.52
C GLN A 10 34.84 -13.43 -5.25
N LEU A 11 34.87 -14.75 -5.04
CA LEU A 11 34.33 -15.38 -3.83
C LEU A 11 35.04 -14.91 -2.56
N SER A 12 36.38 -14.83 -2.59
CA SER A 12 37.18 -14.34 -1.46
C SER A 12 36.84 -12.89 -1.10
N LYS A 13 36.63 -12.04 -2.12
CA LYS A 13 36.20 -10.66 -1.93
C LYS A 13 34.80 -10.59 -1.30
N ILE A 14 33.84 -11.32 -1.85
CA ILE A 14 32.47 -11.38 -1.31
C ILE A 14 32.45 -11.89 0.14
N ALA A 15 33.25 -12.91 0.47
CA ALA A 15 33.35 -13.43 1.83
C ALA A 15 33.90 -12.39 2.82
N LYS A 16 34.90 -11.60 2.39
CA LYS A 16 35.49 -10.53 3.19
C LYS A 16 34.51 -9.38 3.40
N ASP A 17 33.81 -8.98 2.35
CA ASP A 17 32.76 -7.96 2.41
C ASP A 17 31.61 -8.42 3.34
N LEU A 18 31.25 -9.72 3.32
CA LEU A 18 30.27 -10.33 4.23
C LEU A 18 30.71 -10.31 5.70
N GLU A 19 32.00 -10.52 5.98
CA GLU A 19 32.53 -10.41 7.34
C GLU A 19 32.57 -8.96 7.84
N GLU A 20 32.93 -8.01 6.98
CA GLU A 20 32.92 -6.59 7.32
C GLU A 20 31.51 -6.07 7.57
N LEU A 21 30.51 -6.51 6.77
CA LEU A 21 29.09 -6.26 7.02
C LEU A 21 28.58 -6.86 8.34
N LYS A 22 29.14 -8.00 8.77
CA LYS A 22 28.83 -8.60 10.08
C LYS A 22 29.47 -7.84 11.24
N LYS A 23 30.70 -7.33 11.07
CA LYS A 23 31.42 -6.54 12.08
C LYS A 23 30.77 -5.17 12.35
N GLY A 24 30.11 -4.57 11.36
CA GLY A 24 29.35 -3.31 11.51
C GLY A 24 28.02 -3.45 12.25
N LYS A 25 27.51 -4.67 12.45
CA LYS A 25 26.39 -4.94 13.37
C LYS A 25 26.95 -5.12 14.78
N THR A 26 27.33 -4.02 15.42
CA THR A 26 27.26 -3.99 16.88
C THR A 26 25.85 -4.39 17.26
N SER A 27 25.73 -5.41 18.10
CA SER A 27 24.46 -5.82 18.69
C SER A 27 23.99 -4.67 19.58
N GLU A 28 23.40 -3.63 18.99
CA GLU A 28 22.46 -2.79 19.69
C GLU A 28 21.49 -3.73 20.39
N GLU A 29 21.53 -3.70 21.72
CA GLU A 29 20.57 -4.35 22.60
C GLU A 29 19.19 -4.26 21.95
N TRP A 30 18.62 -5.42 21.61
CA TRP A 30 17.35 -5.49 20.92
C TRP A 30 16.27 -5.04 21.91
N ASP A 31 16.08 -3.74 22.00
CA ASP A 31 14.96 -3.14 22.70
C ASP A 31 13.88 -2.81 21.65
N PRO A 32 12.82 -3.64 21.56
CA PRO A 32 11.75 -3.45 20.59
C PRO A 32 10.96 -2.15 20.86
N LEU A 33 10.90 -1.69 22.11
CA LEU A 33 10.21 -0.44 22.46
C LEU A 33 11.05 0.76 22.01
N LYS A 34 12.34 0.77 22.29
CA LYS A 34 13.25 1.82 21.82
C LYS A 34 13.23 1.95 20.31
N LYS A 35 13.26 0.83 19.57
CA LYS A 35 13.18 0.85 18.09
C LYS A 35 11.83 1.31 17.56
N PHE A 36 10.74 1.02 18.25
CA PHE A 36 9.41 1.48 17.84
C PHE A 36 9.24 3.00 18.07
N TYR A 37 9.72 3.54 19.19
CA TYR A 37 9.56 4.96 19.51
C TYR A 37 10.68 5.85 18.96
N ALA A 38 11.79 5.27 18.47
CA ALA A 38 12.93 6.01 17.95
C ALA A 38 12.54 7.07 16.91
N PRO A 39 11.72 6.78 15.87
CA PRO A 39 11.39 7.77 14.84
C PRO A 39 10.64 9.01 15.35
N PHE A 40 9.93 8.91 16.47
CA PHE A 40 9.12 10.03 16.98
C PHE A 40 9.95 11.09 17.68
N SER A 41 9.56 12.36 17.51
CA SER A 41 10.01 13.45 18.39
C SER A 41 9.53 13.24 19.84
N GLU A 42 10.16 13.91 20.79
CA GLU A 42 9.74 13.88 22.20
C GLU A 42 8.29 14.32 22.39
N GLU A 43 7.85 15.32 21.62
CA GLU A 43 6.48 15.83 21.66
C GLU A 43 5.47 14.75 21.23
N VAL A 44 5.77 14.04 20.13
CA VAL A 44 4.91 12.94 19.64
C VAL A 44 4.90 11.78 20.63
N ARG A 45 6.04 11.43 21.24
CA ARG A 45 6.10 10.36 22.27
C ARG A 45 5.21 10.67 23.48
N LYS A 46 5.16 11.94 23.89
CA LYS A 46 4.42 12.44 25.06
C LYS A 46 2.96 12.80 24.74
N ALA A 47 2.52 12.62 23.50
CA ALA A 47 1.15 12.91 23.10
C ALA A 47 0.12 12.20 23.99
N VAL A 48 -0.84 12.97 24.51
CA VAL A 48 -1.97 12.47 25.29
C VAL A 48 -2.91 11.71 24.36
N LEU A 49 -3.23 10.47 24.72
CA LEU A 49 -4.13 9.62 23.97
C LEU A 49 -5.58 9.76 24.49
N PRO A 50 -6.60 9.55 23.64
CA PRO A 50 -7.99 9.49 24.10
C PRO A 50 -8.19 8.43 25.19
N LYS A 51 -9.01 8.73 26.21
CA LYS A 51 -9.24 7.83 27.35
C LYS A 51 -9.88 6.49 26.93
N ASN A 52 -10.79 6.51 25.97
CA ASN A 52 -11.52 5.33 25.48
C ASN A 52 -11.06 4.94 24.07
N LEU A 53 -9.74 4.89 23.87
CA LEU A 53 -9.14 4.64 22.57
C LEU A 53 -9.55 3.26 22.01
N ARG A 54 -10.11 3.27 20.81
CA ARG A 54 -10.39 2.11 19.95
C ARG A 54 -9.51 2.19 18.71
N MET A 55 -8.54 1.30 18.61
CA MET A 55 -7.66 1.24 17.46
C MET A 55 -8.36 0.65 16.24
N LEU A 56 -7.97 1.14 15.06
CA LEU A 56 -8.26 0.50 13.78
C LEU A 56 -7.72 -0.95 13.83
N GLN A 57 -8.56 -1.91 13.46
CA GLN A 57 -8.20 -3.33 13.52
C GLN A 57 -7.40 -3.74 12.29
N GLU A 58 -7.78 -3.18 11.14
CA GLU A 58 -7.17 -3.34 9.84
C GLU A 58 -5.69 -2.98 9.92
N LYS A 59 -4.85 -3.93 9.50
CA LYS A 59 -3.41 -3.75 9.44
C LYS A 59 -2.99 -3.45 8.03
N TYR A 60 -2.03 -2.54 7.91
CA TYR A 60 -1.42 -2.20 6.63
C TYR A 60 -0.10 -2.92 6.47
N SER A 61 -0.06 -3.86 5.53
CA SER A 61 1.14 -4.65 5.21
C SER A 61 2.04 -3.98 4.16
N GLY A 62 1.51 -3.00 3.42
CA GLY A 62 2.18 -2.36 2.28
C GLY A 62 1.71 -2.81 0.89
N LEU A 63 0.62 -3.57 0.81
CA LEU A 63 0.14 -4.18 -0.45
C LEU A 63 -1.16 -3.58 -1.00
N THR A 64 -1.89 -2.82 -0.19
CA THR A 64 -3.14 -2.15 -0.58
C THR A 64 -2.90 -0.66 -0.78
N ASP A 65 -3.90 0.08 -1.26
CA ASP A 65 -3.77 1.52 -1.41
C ASP A 65 -3.47 2.19 -0.04
N PRO A 66 -2.35 2.92 0.10
CA PRO A 66 -2.02 3.61 1.34
C PRO A 66 -3.03 4.73 1.67
N ARG A 67 -3.70 5.31 0.67
CA ARG A 67 -4.63 6.43 0.85
C ARG A 67 -5.91 5.96 1.51
N ASP A 68 -6.45 4.82 1.08
CA ASP A 68 -7.64 4.20 1.68
C ASP A 68 -7.37 3.83 3.14
N HIS A 69 -6.22 3.22 3.43
CA HIS A 69 -5.83 2.90 4.80
C HIS A 69 -5.68 4.15 5.68
N LEU A 70 -5.07 5.21 5.13
CA LEU A 70 -4.94 6.49 5.83
C LEU A 70 -6.30 7.12 6.12
N GLU A 71 -7.23 7.08 5.17
CA GLU A 71 -8.59 7.59 5.33
C GLU A 71 -9.35 6.84 6.43
N LEU A 72 -9.34 5.51 6.39
CA LEU A 72 -9.97 4.66 7.42
C LEU A 72 -9.42 4.96 8.81
N PHE A 73 -8.10 5.05 8.93
CA PHE A 73 -7.46 5.42 10.18
C PHE A 73 -7.87 6.82 10.64
N TYR A 74 -7.89 7.79 9.72
CA TYR A 74 -8.24 9.17 10.04
C TYR A 74 -9.67 9.28 10.57
N GLN A 75 -10.64 8.69 9.87
CA GLN A 75 -12.06 8.66 10.28
C GLN A 75 -12.22 8.02 11.67
N GLN A 76 -11.57 6.87 11.91
CA GLN A 76 -11.61 6.18 13.20
C GLN A 76 -11.07 7.04 14.34
N MET A 77 -9.98 7.78 14.11
CA MET A 77 -9.37 8.66 15.12
C MET A 77 -10.13 9.97 15.32
N GLU A 78 -10.75 10.49 14.26
CA GLU A 78 -11.55 11.72 14.29
C GLU A 78 -12.81 11.56 15.14
N VAL A 79 -13.52 10.43 14.99
CA VAL A 79 -14.67 10.05 15.84
C VAL A 79 -14.31 10.00 17.33
N GLN A 80 -13.04 9.74 17.64
CA GLN A 80 -12.52 9.66 19.01
C GLN A 80 -11.90 10.97 19.50
N HIS A 81 -12.00 12.03 18.71
CA HIS A 81 -11.42 13.35 18.97
C HIS A 81 -9.92 13.29 19.27
N ALA A 82 -9.20 12.36 18.64
CA ALA A 82 -7.76 12.28 18.79
C ALA A 82 -7.09 13.53 18.19
N SER A 83 -6.17 14.14 18.92
CA SER A 83 -5.37 15.23 18.37
C SER A 83 -4.47 14.73 17.23
N LYS A 84 -4.07 15.60 16.31
CA LYS A 84 -3.15 15.23 15.22
C LYS A 84 -1.84 14.65 15.77
N ILE A 85 -1.34 15.17 16.89
CA ILE A 85 -0.12 14.63 17.51
C ILE A 85 -0.34 13.22 18.11
N ALA A 86 -1.52 12.94 18.67
CA ALA A 86 -1.89 11.59 19.08
C ALA A 86 -2.05 10.64 17.88
N MET A 87 -2.69 11.09 16.79
CA MET A 87 -2.79 10.33 15.54
C MET A 87 -1.42 9.94 15.01
N CYS A 88 -0.42 10.84 15.09
CA CYS A 88 0.96 10.56 14.72
C CYS A 88 1.56 9.39 15.51
N ARG A 89 1.31 9.33 16.82
CA ARG A 89 1.80 8.26 17.70
C ARG A 89 1.07 6.93 17.45
N LEU A 90 -0.20 6.99 17.08
CA LEU A 90 -1.08 5.83 16.92
C LEU A 90 -1.01 5.19 15.53
N PHE A 91 -0.79 5.97 14.47
CA PHE A 91 -0.83 5.47 13.10
C PHE A 91 0.11 4.29 12.85
N PRO A 92 1.37 4.30 13.33
CA PRO A 92 2.28 3.17 13.13
C PRO A 92 1.87 1.87 13.85
N MET A 93 0.93 1.92 14.80
CA MET A 93 0.38 0.71 15.43
C MET A 93 -0.53 -0.09 14.48
N THR A 94 -0.95 0.52 13.37
CA THR A 94 -1.69 -0.15 12.29
C THR A 94 -0.76 -0.84 11.29
N PHE A 95 0.56 -0.62 11.37
CA PHE A 95 1.49 -1.19 10.41
C PHE A 95 1.87 -2.63 10.75
N ASP A 96 1.98 -3.44 9.71
CA ASP A 96 2.47 -4.81 9.79
C ASP A 96 3.50 -5.09 8.68
N GLY A 97 4.22 -6.20 8.79
CA GLY A 97 5.17 -6.67 7.78
C GLY A 97 6.11 -5.59 7.26
N VAL A 98 6.04 -5.30 5.96
CA VAL A 98 6.91 -4.35 5.26
C VAL A 98 6.71 -2.93 5.78
N ALA A 99 5.47 -2.51 6.06
CA ALA A 99 5.18 -1.19 6.58
C ALA A 99 5.79 -0.94 7.96
N ARG A 100 5.70 -1.94 8.86
CA ARG A 100 6.33 -1.84 10.18
C ARG A 100 7.84 -1.77 10.10
N ASN A 101 8.44 -2.54 9.19
CA ASN A 101 9.88 -2.55 8.97
C ASN A 101 10.38 -1.25 8.35
N TRP A 102 9.61 -0.63 7.45
CA TRP A 102 9.90 0.70 6.95
C TRP A 102 9.91 1.73 8.08
N PHE A 103 8.85 1.78 8.89
CA PHE A 103 8.74 2.75 9.98
C PHE A 103 9.92 2.67 10.96
N ARG A 104 10.36 1.46 11.32
CA ARG A 104 11.53 1.22 12.20
C ARG A 104 12.88 1.68 11.62
N LYS A 105 12.97 1.94 10.31
CA LYS A 105 14.19 2.41 9.63
C LYS A 105 14.26 3.93 9.54
N LEU A 106 13.19 4.64 9.89
CA LEU A 106 13.18 6.10 9.91
C LEU A 106 14.18 6.61 10.94
N SER A 107 14.81 7.75 10.63
CA SER A 107 15.82 8.37 11.49
C SER A 107 15.22 8.72 12.86
N PRO A 108 15.95 8.53 13.97
CA PRO A 108 15.43 8.87 15.28
C PRO A 108 15.01 10.35 15.37
N GLY A 109 13.82 10.60 15.91
CA GLY A 109 13.26 11.95 16.06
C GLY A 109 12.82 12.62 14.76
N SER A 110 12.86 11.93 13.61
CA SER A 110 12.49 12.53 12.32
C SER A 110 11.01 12.88 12.23
N ILE A 111 10.13 12.12 12.88
CA ILE A 111 8.68 12.30 12.81
C ILE A 111 8.22 13.28 13.89
N THR A 112 7.89 14.50 13.45
CA THR A 112 7.46 15.59 14.33
C THR A 112 5.97 15.89 14.25
N SER A 113 5.29 15.47 13.17
CA SER A 113 3.87 15.76 12.96
C SER A 113 3.17 14.66 12.15
N PHE A 114 1.85 14.58 12.29
CA PHE A 114 1.03 13.65 11.51
C PHE A 114 1.11 13.92 10.01
N SER A 115 1.09 15.19 9.60
CA SER A 115 1.20 15.58 8.18
C SER A 115 2.52 15.12 7.55
N GLN A 116 3.63 15.21 8.29
CA GLN A 116 4.92 14.69 7.84
C GLN A 116 4.86 13.16 7.69
N LEU A 117 4.42 12.45 8.73
CA LEU A 117 4.33 11.00 8.72
C LEU A 117 3.48 10.47 7.56
N THR A 118 2.32 11.08 7.31
CA THR A 118 1.42 10.62 6.24
C THR A 118 1.97 10.89 4.85
N LYS A 119 2.67 12.01 4.65
CA LYS A 119 3.40 12.30 3.39
C LYS A 119 4.48 11.27 3.12
N GLU A 120 5.33 10.98 4.11
CA GLU A 120 6.38 9.97 3.99
C GLU A 120 5.79 8.56 3.75
N PHE A 121 4.71 8.23 4.44
CA PHE A 121 3.99 6.97 4.28
C PHE A 121 3.43 6.79 2.87
N VAL A 122 2.68 7.77 2.35
CA VAL A 122 2.12 7.68 0.99
C VAL A 122 3.22 7.63 -0.05
N ALA A 123 4.29 8.42 0.11
CA ALA A 123 5.44 8.39 -0.80
C ALA A 123 6.15 7.02 -0.79
N GLN A 124 6.31 6.40 0.39
CA GLN A 124 6.93 5.08 0.52
C GLN A 124 6.12 3.99 -0.18
N PHE A 125 4.79 4.03 -0.07
CA PHE A 125 3.90 2.96 -0.55
C PHE A 125 3.13 3.33 -1.83
N GLN A 126 3.56 4.37 -2.55
CA GLN A 126 2.90 4.80 -3.78
C GLN A 126 2.78 3.68 -4.83
N GLY A 127 3.70 2.71 -4.83
CA GLY A 127 3.65 1.57 -5.76
C GLY A 127 2.54 0.56 -5.46
N ALA A 128 1.93 0.62 -4.27
CA ALA A 128 0.77 -0.19 -3.91
C ALA A 128 -0.56 0.50 -4.29
N ILE A 129 -0.50 1.73 -4.80
CA ILE A 129 -1.67 2.40 -5.38
C ILE A 129 -2.04 1.65 -6.67
N PRO A 130 -3.26 1.10 -6.78
CA PRO A 130 -3.71 0.49 -8.01
C PRO A 130 -3.62 1.50 -9.16
N PRO A 131 -3.04 1.14 -10.31
CA PRO A 131 -3.11 2.00 -11.48
C PRO A 131 -4.59 2.19 -11.83
N ARG A 132 -4.95 3.42 -12.20
CA ARG A 132 -6.26 3.62 -12.84
C ARG A 132 -6.27 2.76 -14.10
N LYS A 133 -7.20 1.81 -14.17
CA LYS A 133 -7.41 1.05 -15.38
C LYS A 133 -7.89 2.01 -16.47
N ASP A 134 -7.39 1.78 -17.67
CA ASP A 134 -7.82 2.52 -18.83
C ASP A 134 -9.27 2.10 -19.18
N PRO A 135 -10.24 3.03 -19.30
CA PRO A 135 -11.59 2.71 -19.78
C PRO A 135 -11.62 1.98 -21.13
N PHE A 136 -10.55 2.07 -21.94
CA PHE A 136 -10.37 1.25 -23.14
C PHE A 136 -10.44 -0.27 -22.86
N VAL A 137 -10.15 -0.72 -21.65
CA VAL A 137 -10.27 -2.15 -21.25
C VAL A 137 -11.70 -2.67 -21.44
N LEU A 138 -12.71 -1.82 -21.25
CA LEU A 138 -14.12 -2.18 -21.45
C LEU A 138 -14.42 -2.63 -22.90
N GLN A 139 -13.60 -2.25 -23.89
CA GLN A 139 -13.75 -2.65 -25.29
C GLN A 139 -13.43 -4.12 -25.55
N TYR A 140 -12.70 -4.74 -24.63
CA TYR A 140 -12.29 -6.14 -24.72
C TYR A 140 -13.21 -7.08 -23.95
N ILE A 141 -14.09 -6.55 -23.09
CA ILE A 141 -15.15 -7.33 -22.45
C ILE A 141 -16.28 -7.47 -23.44
N ARG A 142 -16.16 -8.45 -24.35
CA ARG A 142 -17.18 -8.77 -25.35
C ARG A 142 -18.07 -9.90 -24.86
N GLN A 143 -19.32 -9.90 -25.29
CA GLN A 143 -20.19 -11.07 -25.12
C GLN A 143 -19.63 -12.22 -25.96
N GLU A 144 -19.38 -13.34 -25.30
CA GLU A 144 -18.82 -14.53 -25.94
C GLU A 144 -19.91 -15.35 -26.64
N SER A 145 -19.51 -16.19 -27.61
CA SER A 145 -20.47 -17.04 -28.33
C SER A 145 -21.08 -18.07 -27.38
N GLY A 146 -22.42 -18.07 -27.30
CA GLY A 146 -23.17 -18.93 -26.37
C GLY A 146 -23.28 -18.39 -24.94
N GLU A 147 -22.67 -17.24 -24.64
CA GLU A 147 -22.83 -16.56 -23.35
C GLU A 147 -24.18 -15.85 -23.27
N THR A 148 -24.85 -15.97 -22.12
CA THR A 148 -26.11 -15.24 -21.92
C THR A 148 -25.84 -13.75 -21.74
N LEU A 149 -26.83 -12.91 -22.09
CA LEU A 149 -26.73 -11.47 -21.86
C LEU A 149 -26.52 -11.12 -20.38
N ARG A 150 -27.06 -11.95 -19.47
CA ARG A 150 -26.91 -11.78 -18.03
C ARG A 150 -25.46 -11.97 -17.61
N ASP A 151 -24.84 -13.08 -18.00
CA ASP A 151 -23.46 -13.40 -17.60
C ASP A 151 -22.48 -12.35 -18.15
N TYR A 152 -22.70 -11.93 -19.40
CA TYR A 152 -21.96 -10.82 -19.99
C TYR A 152 -22.13 -9.51 -19.19
N LEU A 153 -23.36 -9.16 -18.85
CA LEU A 153 -23.64 -7.93 -18.09
C LEU A 153 -23.00 -7.97 -16.71
N GLU A 154 -23.01 -9.13 -16.04
CA GLU A 154 -22.36 -9.31 -14.74
C GLU A 154 -20.84 -9.08 -14.84
N ARG A 155 -20.16 -9.63 -15.87
CA ARG A 155 -18.73 -9.37 -16.10
C ARG A 155 -18.44 -7.91 -16.44
N TYR A 156 -19.21 -7.33 -17.35
CA TYR A 156 -19.05 -5.93 -17.77
C TYR A 156 -19.27 -4.98 -16.59
N HIS A 157 -20.32 -5.22 -15.80
CA HIS A 157 -20.64 -4.40 -14.64
C HIS A 157 -19.59 -4.54 -13.52
N ALA A 158 -19.07 -5.73 -13.28
CA ALA A 158 -17.99 -5.95 -12.33
C ALA A 158 -16.74 -5.11 -12.68
N GLU A 159 -16.36 -5.07 -13.96
CA GLU A 159 -15.22 -4.26 -14.39
C GLU A 159 -15.49 -2.75 -14.24
N VAL A 160 -16.70 -2.28 -14.61
CA VAL A 160 -17.10 -0.87 -14.42
C VAL A 160 -17.05 -0.46 -12.94
N ILE A 161 -17.50 -1.34 -12.04
CA ILE A 161 -17.42 -1.12 -10.59
C ILE A 161 -15.97 -0.97 -10.13
N ASP A 162 -15.11 -1.91 -10.53
CA ASP A 162 -13.70 -1.92 -10.14
C ASP A 162 -12.94 -0.67 -10.64
N MET A 163 -13.31 -0.17 -11.83
CA MET A 163 -12.76 1.06 -12.40
C MET A 163 -13.32 2.36 -11.79
N GLY A 164 -14.49 2.30 -11.14
CA GLY A 164 -15.18 3.49 -10.63
C GLY A 164 -15.77 4.41 -11.72
N VAL A 165 -15.88 3.95 -12.97
CA VAL A 165 -16.30 4.75 -14.16
C VAL A 165 -17.81 4.72 -14.39
N PHE A 166 -18.57 4.85 -13.30
CA PHE A 166 -20.03 4.79 -13.31
C PHE A 166 -20.63 5.91 -14.15
N ASN A 167 -21.58 5.57 -15.02
CA ASN A 167 -22.35 6.52 -15.84
C ASN A 167 -21.51 7.38 -16.79
N GLU A 168 -20.24 7.02 -17.04
CA GLU A 168 -19.44 7.71 -18.04
C GLU A 168 -19.98 7.39 -19.45
N LYS A 169 -20.08 8.41 -20.31
CA LYS A 169 -20.58 8.25 -21.69
C LYS A 169 -19.80 7.17 -22.47
N GLU A 170 -18.50 7.06 -22.19
CA GLU A 170 -17.62 6.07 -22.78
C GLU A 170 -17.98 4.64 -22.33
N THR A 171 -18.32 4.45 -21.06
CA THR A 171 -18.82 3.17 -20.52
C THR A 171 -20.08 2.70 -21.23
N LEU A 172 -21.06 3.58 -21.48
CA LEU A 172 -22.27 3.23 -22.21
C LEU A 172 -21.99 2.95 -23.70
N THR A 173 -21.08 3.71 -24.30
CA THR A 173 -20.66 3.53 -25.70
C THR A 173 -19.96 2.18 -25.89
N ASN A 174 -19.08 1.81 -24.95
CA ASN A 174 -18.37 0.53 -25.01
C ASN A 174 -19.33 -0.64 -24.81
N PHE A 175 -20.32 -0.54 -23.91
CA PHE A 175 -21.34 -1.57 -23.71
C PHE A 175 -22.09 -1.87 -25.02
N GLY A 176 -22.54 -0.83 -25.73
CA GLY A 176 -23.25 -0.99 -27.01
C GLY A 176 -22.39 -1.59 -28.14
N ARG A 177 -21.06 -1.47 -28.05
CA ARG A 177 -20.11 -2.04 -29.03
C ARG A 177 -19.73 -3.50 -28.74
N THR A 178 -19.78 -3.88 -27.48
CA THR A 178 -19.22 -5.14 -26.98
C THR A 178 -20.27 -6.19 -26.64
N CYS A 179 -21.52 -5.76 -26.42
CA CYS A 179 -22.68 -6.64 -26.45
C CYS A 179 -22.82 -7.24 -27.86
N ALA A 180 -23.05 -8.56 -27.95
CA ALA A 180 -23.23 -9.21 -29.25
C ALA A 180 -24.48 -8.63 -29.92
N ARG A 181 -24.33 -8.11 -31.14
CA ARG A 181 -25.46 -7.69 -31.99
C ARG A 181 -26.37 -8.86 -32.40
N GLU A 182 -26.02 -10.10 -32.05
CA GLU A 182 -26.72 -11.32 -32.45
C GLU A 182 -28.13 -11.46 -31.82
N LEU A 183 -28.50 -10.59 -30.87
CA LEU A 183 -29.89 -10.45 -30.41
C LEU A 183 -30.73 -9.46 -31.22
N TYR A 184 -30.15 -8.73 -32.17
CA TYR A 184 -30.87 -7.71 -32.95
C TYR A 184 -31.48 -8.19 -34.27
N GLY A 185 -31.29 -9.45 -34.69
CA GLY A 185 -32.05 -10.03 -35.81
C GLY A 185 -32.20 -9.13 -37.06
N ILE A 186 -31.21 -8.28 -37.36
CA ILE A 186 -31.25 -7.45 -38.57
C ILE A 186 -30.65 -8.27 -39.70
N HIS A 187 -31.52 -8.92 -40.46
CA HIS A 187 -31.30 -9.22 -41.87
C HIS A 187 -31.49 -7.95 -42.70
#